data_AF-A0A522KTX4-F1
#
_entry.id   AF-A0A522KTX4-F1
#
_cell.length_a   1.000
_cell.length_b   1.000
_cell.length_c   1.000
_cell.angle_alpha   90.00
_cell.angle_beta   90.00
_cell.angle_gamma   90.00
#
_symmetry.space_group_name_H-M   'P 1'
#
loop_
_entity.id
_entity.type
_entity.pdbx_description
1 polymer ?
#
loop_
_entity_poly.entity_id
_entity_poly.type
_entity_poly.pdbx_seq_one_letter_code
_entity_poly.pdbx_strand_id
1 'polypeptide(L)'
;MDRRTFLCETGGALFAVACDVAPARGVRGAFTGESASAYSCIALFDPALAQGRALAHYAARKGIEAWPADDDIGMLWHARLARYAERAECAGARTRMIAALRPSDQFVLARLAAPSGAVVLMC
;
A
#
# COMPACT_ATOMS: atom_id res chain seq x y z
N MET A 1 34.27 5.49 6.71
CA MET A 1 32.82 5.74 6.81
C MET A 1 32.25 4.56 7.58
N ASP A 2 31.86 4.79 8.84
CA ASP A 2 31.61 3.71 9.80
C ASP A 2 30.12 3.29 9.75
N ARG A 3 29.88 1.99 9.56
CA ARG A 3 28.55 1.41 9.30
C ARG A 3 27.56 1.55 10.47
N ARG A 4 28.04 1.94 11.65
CA ARG A 4 27.24 2.04 12.88
C ARG A 4 26.51 3.38 13.03
N THR A 5 26.96 4.44 12.37
CA THR A 5 26.34 5.77 12.52
C THR A 5 24.99 5.87 11.78
N PHE A 6 24.79 5.11 10.69
CA PHE A 6 23.57 5.20 9.89
C PHE A 6 22.32 4.58 10.56
N LEU A 7 22.53 3.59 11.43
CA LEU A 7 21.44 2.91 12.15
C LEU A 7 20.89 3.73 13.33
N CYS A 8 21.67 4.65 13.90
CA CYS A 8 21.22 5.47 15.03
C CYS A 8 20.40 6.70 14.60
N GLU A 9 20.59 7.24 13.39
CA GLU A 9 19.87 8.43 12.93
C GLU A 9 18.50 8.13 12.30
N THR A 10 18.26 6.88 11.87
CA THR A 10 17.01 6.49 11.16
C THR A 10 15.99 5.79 12.07
N GLY A 11 16.08 5.99 13.39
CA GLY A 11 15.28 5.28 14.40
C GLY A 11 14.29 6.12 15.20
N GLY A 12 14.14 7.42 14.91
CA GLY A 12 13.33 8.34 15.72
C GLY A 12 12.33 9.13 14.88
N ALA A 13 11.05 9.06 15.27
CA ALA A 13 9.84 9.62 14.64
C ALA A 13 9.36 8.77 13.44
N LEU A 14 8.21 8.10 13.49
CA LEU A 14 6.90 8.61 13.91
C LEU A 14 6.06 7.48 14.53
N PHE A 15 5.72 7.63 15.81
CA PHE A 15 4.59 6.94 16.43
C PHE A 15 3.37 7.86 16.40
N ALA A 16 2.19 7.23 16.35
CA ALA A 16 0.83 7.79 16.45
C ALA A 16 0.15 8.23 15.14
N VAL A 17 -0.53 7.28 14.50
CA VAL A 17 -1.89 7.55 14.03
C VAL A 17 -2.82 6.72 14.92
N ALA A 18 -3.49 7.43 15.83
CA ALA A 18 -4.55 6.87 16.65
C ALA A 18 -5.72 6.45 15.75
N CYS A 19 -6.20 5.22 15.96
CA CYS A 19 -7.51 4.79 15.49
C CYS A 19 -8.57 5.62 16.21
N ASP A 20 -9.09 6.66 15.56
CA ASP A 20 -10.31 7.31 16.02
C ASP A 20 -11.51 6.67 15.31
N VAL A 21 -12.18 5.78 16.04
CA VAL A 21 -13.52 5.30 15.67
C VAL A 21 -14.50 6.33 16.21
N ALA A 22 -15.09 7.13 15.32
CA ALA A 22 -16.29 7.91 15.61
C ALA A 22 -17.39 7.61 14.58
N PRO A 23 -18.66 7.48 15.02
CA PRO A 23 -19.75 6.96 14.19
C PRO A 23 -20.36 8.02 13.26
N ALA A 24 -21.06 7.51 12.25
CA ALA A 24 -21.68 8.20 11.13
C ALA A 24 -22.42 9.52 11.42
N ARG A 25 -22.21 10.52 10.56
CA ARG A 25 -23.26 11.46 10.12
C ARG A 25 -22.90 12.08 8.77
N GLY A 26 -23.85 12.02 7.83
CA GLY A 26 -23.64 12.28 6.41
C GLY A 26 -23.18 13.70 6.09
N VAL A 27 -22.29 13.79 5.11
CA VAL A 27 -22.07 15.00 4.31
C VAL A 27 -22.19 14.58 2.85
N ARG A 28 -23.35 14.88 2.27
CA ARG A 28 -23.51 15.05 0.83
C ARG A 28 -22.81 16.36 0.46
N GLY A 29 -21.87 16.30 -0.46
CA GLY A 29 -21.46 17.44 -1.27
C GLY A 29 -20.02 17.89 -1.09
N ALA A 30 -19.25 17.70 -2.17
CA ALA A 30 -18.31 18.66 -2.78
C ALA A 30 -17.05 17.95 -3.31
N PHE A 31 -17.20 17.06 -4.30
CA PHE A 31 -16.08 16.70 -5.17
C PHE A 31 -15.93 17.82 -6.22
N THR A 32 -15.41 18.96 -5.79
CA THR A 32 -15.01 20.04 -6.71
C THR A 32 -13.50 20.04 -6.83
N GLY A 33 -13.02 19.53 -7.96
CA GLY A 33 -11.94 20.19 -8.69
C GLY A 33 -10.49 20.00 -8.21
N GLU A 34 -10.14 18.85 -7.65
CA GLU A 34 -8.76 18.39 -7.75
C GLU A 34 -8.69 17.51 -9.00
N SER A 35 -7.86 17.86 -9.99
CA SER A 35 -7.62 17.02 -11.18
C SER A 35 -7.53 15.58 -10.70
N ALA A 36 -8.53 14.75 -11.04
CA ALA A 36 -8.64 13.39 -10.55
C ALA A 36 -7.44 12.61 -11.10
N SER A 37 -6.33 12.61 -10.36
CA SER A 37 -5.17 11.80 -10.69
C SER A 37 -5.70 10.37 -10.77
N ALA A 38 -5.67 9.79 -11.96
CA ALA A 38 -6.17 8.45 -12.17
C ALA A 38 -5.37 7.52 -11.27
N TYR A 39 -6.03 6.72 -10.44
CA TYR A 39 -5.35 5.74 -9.60
C TYR A 39 -5.54 4.35 -10.18
N SER A 40 -4.44 3.64 -10.39
CA SER A 40 -4.45 2.20 -10.60
C SER A 40 -4.43 1.52 -9.23
N CYS A 41 -5.47 0.74 -8.92
CA CYS A 41 -5.65 0.14 -7.59
C CYS A 41 -5.30 -1.35 -7.61
N ILE A 42 -4.58 -1.83 -6.61
CA ILE A 42 -4.25 -3.24 -6.43
C ILE A 42 -4.34 -3.65 -4.96
N ALA A 43 -4.81 -4.87 -4.70
CA ALA A 43 -4.81 -5.49 -3.39
C ALA A 43 -3.64 -6.48 -3.24
N LEU A 44 -2.92 -6.39 -2.13
CA LEU A 44 -1.86 -7.30 -1.72
C LEU A 44 -2.28 -8.00 -0.44
N PHE A 45 -2.23 -9.31 -0.39
CA PHE A 45 -2.74 -10.05 0.76
C PHE A 45 -1.88 -11.26 1.10
N ASP A 46 -1.70 -11.53 2.40
CA ASP A 46 -1.16 -12.80 2.86
C ASP A 46 -2.34 -13.78 3.08
N PRO A 47 -2.42 -14.90 2.33
CA PRO A 47 -3.52 -15.86 2.46
C PRO A 47 -3.57 -16.55 3.84
N ALA A 48 -2.46 -16.58 4.57
CA ALA A 48 -2.42 -17.11 5.94
C ALA A 48 -3.19 -16.20 6.92
N LEU A 49 -3.27 -14.90 6.66
CA LEU A 49 -3.96 -13.94 7.52
C LEU A 49 -5.46 -13.88 7.23
N ALA A 50 -6.27 -13.84 8.30
CA ALA A 50 -7.72 -13.68 8.17
C ALA A 50 -8.09 -12.38 7.44
N GLN A 51 -7.43 -11.28 7.78
CA GLN A 51 -7.56 -9.99 7.09
C GLN A 51 -7.13 -10.06 5.62
N GLY A 52 -6.12 -10.86 5.29
CA GLY A 52 -5.68 -11.08 3.91
C GLY A 52 -6.76 -11.77 3.07
N ARG A 53 -7.35 -12.84 3.61
CA ARG A 53 -8.49 -13.51 2.96
C ARG A 53 -9.70 -12.58 2.82
N ALA A 54 -10.01 -11.78 3.84
CA ALA A 54 -11.10 -10.81 3.78
C ALA A 54 -10.86 -9.74 2.69
N LEU A 55 -9.61 -9.24 2.57
CA LEU A 55 -9.22 -8.30 1.54
C LEU A 55 -9.32 -8.92 0.14
N ALA A 56 -8.90 -10.16 -0.05
CA ALA A 56 -9.03 -10.87 -1.33
C ALA A 56 -10.51 -11.01 -1.75
N HIS A 57 -11.39 -11.37 -0.83
CA HIS A 57 -12.83 -11.42 -1.09
C HIS A 57 -13.42 -10.03 -1.40
N TYR A 58 -12.97 -9.00 -0.70
CA TYR A 58 -13.38 -7.63 -0.99
C TYR A 58 -12.93 -7.20 -2.40
N ALA A 59 -11.68 -7.43 -2.75
CA ALA A 59 -11.11 -7.09 -4.06
C ALA A 59 -11.87 -7.79 -5.20
N ALA A 60 -12.15 -9.09 -5.04
CA ALA A 60 -12.95 -9.86 -5.99
C ALA A 60 -14.34 -9.25 -6.20
N ARG A 61 -15.03 -8.86 -5.12
CA ARG A 61 -16.35 -8.20 -5.20
C ARG A 61 -16.31 -6.82 -5.84
N LYS A 62 -15.16 -6.14 -5.83
CA LYS A 62 -14.98 -4.79 -6.36
C LYS A 62 -14.29 -4.75 -7.73
N GLY A 63 -13.90 -5.90 -8.29
CA GLY A 63 -13.13 -5.97 -9.53
C GLY A 63 -11.73 -5.36 -9.39
N ILE A 64 -11.17 -5.33 -8.18
CA ILE A 64 -9.81 -4.86 -7.93
C ILE A 64 -8.86 -6.04 -8.15
N GLU A 65 -7.77 -5.82 -8.88
CA GLU A 65 -6.73 -6.84 -9.06
C GLU A 65 -6.12 -7.19 -7.69
N ALA A 66 -5.98 -8.48 -7.38
CA ALA A 66 -5.48 -8.94 -6.08
C ALA A 66 -4.34 -9.94 -6.28
N TRP A 67 -3.18 -9.69 -5.66
CA TRP A 67 -2.03 -10.59 -5.70
C TRP A 67 -1.71 -11.11 -4.29
N PRO A 68 -1.51 -12.42 -4.13
CA PRO A 68 -1.05 -12.96 -2.88
C PRO A 68 0.44 -12.62 -2.68
N ALA A 69 0.82 -12.37 -1.43
CA ALA A 69 2.20 -12.35 -0.98
C ALA A 69 2.52 -13.72 -0.38
N ASP A 70 2.80 -14.69 -1.25
CA ASP A 70 2.95 -16.09 -0.86
C ASP A 70 4.18 -16.32 0.03
N ASP A 71 5.37 -15.92 -0.45
CA ASP A 71 6.64 -16.21 0.24
C ASP A 71 7.51 -14.96 0.48
N ASP A 72 7.71 -14.10 -0.53
CA ASP A 72 8.63 -12.96 -0.43
C ASP A 72 8.05 -11.71 -1.13
N ILE A 73 7.75 -10.68 -0.34
CA ILE A 73 7.18 -9.41 -0.83
C ILE A 73 8.19 -8.60 -1.67
N GLY A 74 9.50 -8.74 -1.41
CA GLY A 74 10.55 -8.10 -2.19
C GLY A 74 10.68 -8.72 -3.58
N MET A 75 10.56 -10.04 -3.68
CA MET A 75 10.51 -10.74 -4.95
C MET A 75 9.26 -10.33 -5.73
N LEU A 76 8.09 -10.30 -5.10
CA LEU A 76 6.84 -9.82 -5.74
C LEU A 76 7.00 -8.38 -6.24
N TRP A 77 7.69 -7.54 -5.47
CA TRP A 77 7.98 -6.17 -5.86
C TRP A 77 8.76 -6.10 -7.17
N HIS A 78 9.95 -6.72 -7.20
CA HIS A 78 10.84 -6.64 -8.34
C HIS A 78 10.33 -7.41 -9.56
N ALA A 79 9.60 -8.51 -9.36
CA ALA A 79 9.05 -9.29 -10.45
C ALA A 79 7.86 -8.59 -11.13
N ARG A 80 7.03 -7.86 -10.37
CA ARG A 80 5.73 -7.38 -10.88
C ARG A 80 5.34 -5.98 -10.44
N LEU A 81 5.38 -5.64 -9.15
CA LEU A 81 4.81 -4.37 -8.66
C LEU A 81 5.58 -3.14 -9.16
N ALA A 82 6.91 -3.20 -9.23
CA ALA A 82 7.72 -2.09 -9.73
C ALA A 82 7.30 -1.69 -11.15
N ARG A 83 7.22 -2.68 -12.04
CA ARG A 83 6.79 -2.48 -13.43
C ARG A 83 5.34 -2.04 -13.54
N TYR A 84 4.47 -2.48 -12.64
CA TYR A 84 3.08 -2.03 -12.58
C TYR A 84 3.01 -0.54 -12.20
N ALA A 85 3.77 -0.13 -11.18
CA ALA A 85 3.86 1.25 -10.75
C ALA A 85 4.41 2.17 -11.85
N GLU A 86 5.52 1.78 -12.49
CA GLU A 86 6.11 2.49 -13.62
C GLU A 86 5.12 2.66 -14.78
N ARG A 87 4.39 1.60 -15.15
CA ARG A 87 3.39 1.67 -16.23
C ARG A 87 2.24 2.61 -15.89
N ALA A 88 1.75 2.57 -14.66
CA ALA A 88 0.72 3.49 -14.21
C ALA A 88 1.23 4.94 -14.31
N GLU A 89 2.45 5.20 -13.84
CA GLU A 89 3.09 6.52 -13.92
C GLU A 89 3.26 7.00 -15.36
N CYS A 90 3.74 6.15 -16.28
CA CYS A 90 3.83 6.45 -17.70
C CYS A 90 2.45 6.79 -18.32
N ALA A 91 1.37 6.23 -17.79
CA ALA A 91 0.00 6.52 -18.21
C ALA A 91 -0.60 7.77 -17.52
N GLY A 92 0.20 8.52 -16.74
CA GLY A 92 -0.27 9.69 -15.99
C GLY A 92 -1.10 9.33 -14.74
N ALA A 93 -1.04 8.07 -14.30
CA ALA A 93 -1.76 7.55 -13.15
C ALA A 93 -0.79 7.26 -11.98
N ARG A 94 -1.31 7.23 -10.75
CA ARG A 94 -0.55 6.77 -9.58
C ARG A 94 -1.02 5.38 -9.16
N THR A 95 -0.12 4.59 -8.60
CA THR A 95 -0.50 3.28 -8.05
C THR A 95 -0.93 3.41 -6.59
N ARG A 96 -2.09 2.84 -6.26
CA ARG A 96 -2.57 2.67 -4.89
C ARG A 96 -2.60 1.17 -4.56
N MET A 97 -1.87 0.79 -3.52
CA MET A 97 -1.80 -0.58 -3.02
C MET A 97 -2.56 -0.68 -1.69
N ILE A 98 -3.52 -1.59 -1.58
CA ILE A 98 -4.19 -1.93 -0.32
C ILE A 98 -3.57 -3.23 0.17
N ALA A 99 -2.97 -3.24 1.35
CA ALA A 99 -2.14 -4.34 1.82
C ALA A 99 -2.64 -4.92 3.15
N ALA A 100 -2.93 -6.22 3.14
CA ALA A 100 -3.22 -7.01 4.32
C ALA A 100 -2.13 -8.10 4.47
N LEU A 101 -0.94 -7.66 4.89
CA LEU A 101 0.28 -8.44 4.96
C LEU A 101 0.80 -8.57 6.41
N ARG A 102 1.82 -9.40 6.63
CA ARG A 102 2.53 -9.45 7.92
C ARG A 102 3.25 -8.12 8.17
N PRO A 103 3.47 -7.70 9.43
CA PRO A 103 4.15 -6.44 9.73
C PRO A 103 5.53 -6.30 9.08
N SER A 104 6.30 -7.40 8.98
CA SER A 104 7.58 -7.42 8.27
C SER A 104 7.45 -7.05 6.81
N ASP A 105 6.46 -7.62 6.13
CA ASP A 105 6.26 -7.44 4.70
C ASP A 105 5.67 -6.08 4.39
N GLN A 106 4.80 -5.56 5.28
CA GLN A 106 4.32 -4.18 5.22
C GLN A 106 5.48 -3.19 5.29
N PHE A 107 6.44 -3.41 6.20
CA PHE A 107 7.62 -2.57 6.33
C PHE A 107 8.49 -2.60 5.06
N VAL A 108 8.77 -3.80 4.53
CA VAL A 108 9.56 -3.95 3.30
C VAL A 108 8.84 -3.29 2.11
N LEU A 109 7.54 -3.53 1.96
CA LEU A 109 6.73 -2.95 0.89
C LEU A 109 6.72 -1.42 0.95
N ALA A 110 6.52 -0.83 2.13
CA ALA A 110 6.54 0.63 2.30
C ALA A 110 7.90 1.22 1.89
N ARG A 111 9.01 0.54 2.24
CA ARG A 111 10.37 0.97 1.88
C ARG A 111 10.63 0.89 0.37
N LEU A 112 10.15 -0.17 -0.28
CA LEU A 112 10.29 -0.37 -1.73
C LEU A 112 9.40 0.57 -2.54
N ALA A 113 8.19 0.87 -2.04
CA ALA A 113 7.22 1.73 -2.72
C ALA A 113 7.55 3.22 -2.64
N ALA A 114 8.21 3.67 -1.57
CA ALA A 114 8.56 5.08 -1.36
C ALA A 114 9.19 5.81 -2.57
N PRO A 115 10.20 5.26 -3.28
CA PRO A 115 10.78 5.91 -4.46
C PRO A 115 9.88 5.92 -5.70
N SER A 116 8.84 5.07 -5.76
CA SER A 116 8.00 4.88 -6.95
C SER A 116 6.74 5.77 -7.01
N GLY A 117 6.54 6.63 -6.00
CA GLY A 117 5.31 7.44 -5.88
C GLY A 117 4.03 6.62 -5.65
N ALA A 118 4.14 5.30 -5.47
CA ALA A 118 3.04 4.43 -5.11
C ALA A 118 2.60 4.67 -3.66
N VAL A 119 1.29 4.70 -3.45
CA VAL A 119 0.67 4.90 -2.13
C VAL A 119 0.26 3.56 -1.57
N VAL A 120 0.73 3.22 -0.37
CA VAL A 120 0.39 1.95 0.31
C VAL A 120 -0.53 2.23 1.49
N LEU A 121 -1.66 1.52 1.54
CA LEU A 121 -2.67 1.57 2.60
C LEU A 121 -2.68 0.22 3.32
N MET A 122 -2.32 0.21 4.60
CA MET A 122 -2.26 -1.03 5.40
C MET A 122 -3.60 -1.29 6.10
N CYS A 123 -4.06 -2.54 6.07
CA CYS A 123 -5.28 -3.04 6.73
C CYS A 123 -4.98 -3.80 8.02
#